data_AF-A0A843GDI5-F1
#
_entry.id   AF-A0A843GDI5-F1
#
_cell.length_a   1.000
_cell.length_b   1.000
_cell.length_c   1.000
_cell.angle_alpha   90.00
_cell.angle_beta   90.00
_cell.angle_gamma   90.00
#
_symmetry.space_group_name_H-M   'P 1'
#
loop_
_entity.id
_entity.type
_entity.pdbx_description
1 polymer ?
#
loop_
_entity_poly.entity_id
_entity_poly.type
_entity_poly.pdbx_seq_one_letter_code
_entity_poly.pdbx_strand_id
1 'polypeptide(L)'
;MYKIGYKLLEVSPDGRLFPLFIGNKKEILLRKQWKAEAIQTKGFAFRPGIHCGEIPSAPWLMNAKGEYASRRGKGWKRVWCCVLYNATNDYTEEALKQQGKCFREVPKNGFYTFFEKGRCLWYISSDVVVEGIIPEKRRQEILKDLNFDEQKEFEPYKKAFEKRAATRERKKNG
;
A
#
# COMPACT_ATOMS: atom_id res chain seq x y z
N MET A 1 4.60 -16.72 -13.67
CA MET A 1 4.97 -17.18 -12.31
C MET A 1 4.48 -16.15 -11.31
N TYR A 2 4.03 -16.55 -10.11
CA TYR A 2 3.65 -15.60 -9.06
C TYR A 2 4.81 -15.41 -8.06
N LYS A 3 4.94 -14.21 -7.50
CA LYS A 3 5.96 -13.85 -6.48
C LYS A 3 5.31 -13.21 -5.26
N ILE A 4 5.98 -13.31 -4.10
CA ILE A 4 5.49 -12.75 -2.84
C ILE A 4 5.68 -11.24 -2.82
N GLY A 5 4.65 -10.52 -2.37
CA GLY A 5 4.72 -9.12 -1.99
C GLY A 5 3.78 -8.83 -0.82
N TYR A 6 3.72 -7.55 -0.43
CA TYR A 6 2.93 -7.11 0.71
C TYR A 6 1.94 -6.02 0.31
N LYS A 7 0.73 -6.09 0.84
CA LYS A 7 -0.28 -5.06 0.55
C LYS A 7 -1.07 -4.68 1.78
N LEU A 8 -1.15 -3.38 2.05
CA LEU A 8 -2.03 -2.83 3.07
C LEU A 8 -3.46 -2.77 2.53
N LEU A 9 -4.38 -3.44 3.23
CA LEU A 9 -5.81 -3.51 2.93
C LEU A 9 -6.63 -2.99 4.11
N GLU A 10 -7.92 -2.78 3.88
CA GLU A 10 -8.90 -2.47 4.91
C GLU A 10 -9.69 -3.74 5.22
N VAL A 11 -9.86 -4.06 6.50
CA VAL A 11 -10.75 -5.13 6.97
C VAL A 11 -11.94 -4.51 7.69
N SER A 12 -13.14 -4.94 7.32
CA SER A 12 -14.39 -4.52 7.94
C SER A 12 -14.62 -5.22 9.28
N PRO A 13 -15.55 -4.73 10.12
CA PRO A 13 -15.89 -5.36 11.41
C PRO A 13 -16.35 -6.82 11.29
N ASP A 14 -16.94 -7.20 10.15
CA ASP A 14 -17.38 -8.56 9.82
C ASP A 14 -16.30 -9.40 9.09
N GLY A 15 -15.07 -8.89 8.99
CA GLY A 15 -13.90 -9.66 8.52
C GLY A 15 -13.67 -9.66 7.01
N ARG A 16 -14.44 -8.90 6.22
CA ARG A 16 -14.27 -8.78 4.76
C ARG A 16 -13.14 -7.83 4.40
N LEU A 17 -12.43 -8.12 3.30
CA LEU A 17 -11.26 -7.34 2.86
C LEU A 17 -11.60 -6.40 1.71
N PHE A 18 -11.00 -5.21 1.73
CA PHE A 18 -11.22 -4.17 0.72
C PHE A 18 -9.94 -3.41 0.37
N PRO A 19 -9.84 -2.84 -0.84
CA PRO A 19 -8.76 -1.94 -1.21
C PRO A 19 -8.74 -0.69 -0.33
N LEU A 20 -7.56 -0.13 -0.09
CA LEU A 20 -7.40 1.03 0.78
C LEU A 20 -8.09 2.31 0.25
N PHE A 21 -7.88 2.64 -1.04
CA PHE A 21 -8.30 3.93 -1.62
C PHE A 21 -9.11 3.79 -2.92
N ILE A 22 -8.54 3.13 -3.93
CA ILE A 22 -9.13 3.00 -5.27
C ILE A 22 -9.85 1.65 -5.38
N GLY A 23 -11.06 1.63 -5.95
CA GLY A 23 -11.88 0.41 -6.01
C GLY A 23 -12.38 -0.06 -4.63
N ASN A 24 -12.41 0.85 -3.66
CA ASN A 24 -12.54 0.57 -2.24
C ASN A 24 -13.90 -0.04 -1.81
N LYS A 25 -14.88 -0.11 -2.72
CA LYS A 25 -16.20 -0.74 -2.49
C LYS A 25 -16.24 -2.22 -2.88
N LYS A 26 -15.26 -2.72 -3.64
CA LYS A 26 -15.22 -4.10 -4.10
C LYS A 26 -14.51 -4.97 -3.07
N GLU A 27 -15.21 -6.00 -2.60
CA GLU A 27 -14.64 -6.98 -1.69
C GLU A 27 -13.54 -7.79 -2.40
N ILE A 28 -12.48 -8.09 -1.66
CA ILE A 28 -11.40 -8.97 -2.06
C ILE A 28 -11.58 -10.29 -1.32
N LEU A 29 -11.67 -11.38 -2.07
CA LEU A 29 -11.79 -12.73 -1.51
C LEU A 29 -10.39 -13.33 -1.32
N LEU A 30 -10.12 -13.88 -0.14
CA LEU A 30 -8.89 -14.61 0.14
C LEU A 30 -8.73 -15.81 -0.80
N ARG A 31 -7.50 -16.07 -1.21
CA ARG A 31 -7.11 -17.19 -2.09
C ARG A 31 -7.86 -17.23 -3.42
N LYS A 32 -8.43 -16.12 -3.84
CA LYS A 32 -9.01 -15.93 -5.17
C LYS A 32 -8.24 -14.85 -5.91
N GLN A 33 -8.19 -14.99 -7.23
CA GLN A 33 -7.55 -14.03 -8.10
C GLN A 33 -8.31 -12.70 -8.04
N TRP A 34 -7.59 -11.64 -7.67
CA TRP A 34 -8.04 -10.26 -7.74
C TRP A 34 -7.38 -9.60 -8.95
N LYS A 35 -8.17 -9.36 -10.00
CA LYS A 35 -7.72 -8.67 -11.21
C LYS A 35 -7.67 -7.16 -11.00
N ALA A 36 -6.62 -6.53 -11.52
CA ALA A 36 -6.50 -5.09 -11.51
C ALA A 36 -7.47 -4.42 -12.49
N GLU A 37 -7.82 -3.18 -12.19
CA GLU A 37 -8.70 -2.35 -13.02
C GLU A 37 -8.04 -0.97 -13.22
N ALA A 38 -8.22 -0.38 -14.40
CA ALA A 38 -7.74 0.96 -14.70
C ALA A 38 -8.75 2.02 -14.24
N ILE A 39 -8.76 2.32 -12.93
CA ILE A 39 -9.74 3.25 -12.33
C ILE A 39 -9.09 4.63 -12.12
N GLN A 40 -9.49 5.61 -12.93
CA GLN A 40 -9.09 7.00 -12.70
C GLN A 40 -9.83 7.57 -11.48
N THR A 41 -9.07 8.04 -10.48
CA THR A 41 -9.62 8.55 -9.22
C THR A 41 -9.06 9.94 -8.91
N LYS A 42 -9.94 10.91 -8.69
CA LYS A 42 -9.56 12.30 -8.36
C LYS A 42 -8.66 12.33 -7.12
N GLY A 43 -7.56 13.08 -7.20
CA GLY A 43 -6.59 13.22 -6.10
C GLY A 43 -5.56 12.10 -6.01
N PHE A 44 -5.62 11.10 -6.88
CA PHE A 44 -4.61 10.05 -7.00
C PHE A 44 -3.92 10.12 -8.35
N ALA A 45 -2.63 9.79 -8.37
CA ALA A 45 -1.89 9.66 -9.61
C ALA A 45 -2.35 8.39 -10.35
N PHE A 46 -2.64 8.52 -11.65
CA PHE A 46 -3.14 7.43 -12.46
C PHE A 46 -2.03 6.42 -12.77
N ARG A 47 -2.08 5.28 -12.07
CA ARG A 47 -1.18 4.13 -12.22
C ARG A 47 -2.02 2.84 -12.18
N PRO A 48 -2.50 2.34 -13.34
CA PRO A 48 -3.31 1.13 -13.37
C PRO A 48 -2.50 -0.10 -12.93
N GLY A 49 -3.11 -0.94 -12.09
CA GLY A 49 -2.47 -2.12 -11.53
C GLY A 49 -2.58 -2.21 -10.01
N ILE A 50 -2.44 -3.41 -9.48
CA ILE A 50 -2.43 -3.65 -8.04
C ILE A 50 -1.02 -3.42 -7.52
N HIS A 51 -0.87 -2.39 -6.68
CA HIS A 51 0.41 -2.03 -6.07
C HIS A 51 0.70 -2.96 -4.89
N CYS A 52 1.85 -3.62 -4.91
CA CYS A 52 2.36 -4.44 -3.83
C CYS A 52 3.74 -3.90 -3.42
N GLY A 53 3.99 -3.77 -2.13
CA GLY A 53 5.29 -3.37 -1.61
C GLY A 53 6.21 -4.57 -1.46
N GLU A 54 7.51 -4.31 -1.54
CA GLU A 54 8.57 -5.25 -1.16
C GLU A 54 8.61 -5.51 0.34
N ILE A 55 8.15 -4.55 1.14
CA ILE A 55 8.11 -4.62 2.61
C ILE A 55 6.70 -4.32 3.13
N PRO A 56 6.26 -4.90 4.26
CA PRO A 56 4.97 -4.62 4.86
C PRO A 56 5.02 -3.34 5.74
N SER A 57 5.50 -2.24 5.15
CA SER A 57 5.61 -0.93 5.79
C SER A 57 5.28 0.21 4.82
N ALA A 58 4.59 1.22 5.34
CA ALA A 58 4.23 2.46 4.67
C ALA A 58 4.07 3.58 5.72
N PRO A 59 5.17 4.08 6.32
CA PRO A 59 5.12 5.00 7.46
C PRO A 59 4.32 6.28 7.20
N TRP A 60 4.30 6.74 5.93
CA TRP A 60 3.50 7.90 5.50
C TRP A 60 1.98 7.70 5.60
N LEU A 61 1.49 6.47 5.78
CA LEU A 61 0.07 6.14 5.95
C LEU A 61 -0.36 5.99 7.41
N MET A 62 0.59 6.00 8.35
CA MET A 62 0.31 5.91 9.78
C MET A 62 -0.37 7.19 10.29
N ASN A 63 -1.11 7.05 11.39
CA ASN A 63 -1.61 8.18 12.17
C ASN A 63 -0.48 8.79 13.02
N ALA A 64 -0.79 9.84 13.79
CA ALA A 64 0.19 10.49 14.67
C ALA A 64 0.73 9.58 15.80
N LYS A 65 0.08 8.45 16.08
CA LYS A 65 0.51 7.45 17.07
C LYS A 65 1.42 6.37 16.46
N GLY A 66 1.69 6.42 15.15
CA GLY A 66 2.46 5.37 14.46
C GLY A 66 1.63 4.13 14.12
N GLU A 67 0.30 4.24 14.08
CA GLU A 67 -0.59 3.10 13.82
C GLU A 67 -1.23 3.20 12.43
N TYR A 68 -1.43 2.06 11.77
CA TYR A 68 -2.23 1.97 10.55
C TYR A 68 -3.73 2.02 10.87
N ALA A 69 -4.23 3.20 11.25
CA ALA A 69 -5.65 3.40 11.55
C ALA A 69 -6.49 3.49 10.27
N SER A 70 -7.62 2.77 10.24
CA SER A 70 -8.63 2.92 9.19
C SER A 70 -9.27 4.30 9.22
N ARG A 71 -9.70 4.78 8.05
CA ARG A 71 -10.51 6.00 7.92
C ARG A 71 -11.98 5.74 7.60
N ARG A 72 -12.39 4.47 7.51
CA ARG A 72 -13.75 4.08 7.05
C ARG A 72 -14.82 4.12 8.11
N GLY A 73 -14.45 4.14 9.39
CA GLY A 73 -15.39 4.23 10.51
C GLY A 73 -15.05 3.27 11.64
N LYS A 74 -15.93 3.20 12.64
CA LYS A 74 -15.74 2.38 13.84
C LYS A 74 -15.59 0.90 13.48
N GLY A 75 -14.60 0.24 14.07
CA GLY A 75 -14.35 -1.21 13.93
C GLY A 75 -13.57 -1.62 12.69
N TRP A 76 -13.44 -0.74 11.69
CA TRP A 76 -12.56 -0.99 10.55
C TRP A 76 -11.08 -0.90 10.95
N LYS A 77 -10.26 -1.76 10.37
CA LYS A 77 -8.81 -1.80 10.62
C LYS A 77 -8.06 -1.83 9.30
N ARG A 78 -6.85 -1.27 9.27
CA ARG A 78 -5.92 -1.57 8.18
C ARG A 78 -5.04 -2.74 8.58
N VAL A 79 -4.84 -3.65 7.64
CA VAL A 79 -4.08 -4.88 7.86
C VAL A 79 -3.14 -5.11 6.70
N TRP A 80 -1.91 -5.53 7.02
CA TRP A 80 -0.99 -6.00 6.02
C TRP A 80 -1.35 -7.42 5.62
N CYS A 81 -1.34 -7.69 4.32
CA CYS A 81 -1.58 -9.01 3.77
C CYS A 81 -0.37 -9.47 2.96
N CYS A 82 -0.10 -10.77 3.02
CA CYS A 82 0.79 -11.43 2.07
C CYS A 82 0.01 -11.62 0.78
N VAL A 83 0.60 -11.22 -0.34
CA VAL A 83 0.00 -11.37 -1.66
C VAL A 83 0.97 -12.07 -2.60
N LEU A 84 0.41 -12.87 -3.49
CA LEU A 84 1.11 -13.42 -4.64
C LEU A 84 0.78 -12.54 -5.83
N TYR A 85 1.73 -11.75 -6.33
CA TYR A 85 1.53 -10.91 -7.51
C TYR A 85 1.96 -11.63 -8.78
N ASN A 86 1.27 -11.37 -9.89
CA ASN A 86 1.61 -11.97 -11.18
C ASN A 86 2.92 -11.38 -11.70
N ALA A 87 3.96 -12.21 -11.70
CA ALA A 87 5.32 -11.92 -12.14
C ALA A 87 5.68 -12.69 -13.42
N THR A 88 4.69 -13.01 -14.25
CA THR A 88 4.91 -13.78 -15.50
C THR A 88 5.72 -13.00 -16.52
N ASN A 89 5.40 -11.72 -16.70
CA ASN A 89 6.16 -10.80 -17.53
C ASN A 89 6.63 -9.63 -16.66
N ASP A 90 7.92 -9.31 -16.74
CA ASP A 90 8.49 -8.11 -16.13
C ASP A 90 8.62 -7.03 -17.19
N TYR A 91 7.86 -5.95 -17.02
CA TYR A 91 7.82 -4.81 -17.93
C TYR A 91 8.54 -3.58 -17.36
N THR A 92 9.45 -3.77 -16.41
CA THR A 92 10.14 -2.66 -15.73
C THR A 92 10.87 -1.76 -16.72
N GLU A 93 11.64 -2.33 -17.65
CA GLU A 93 12.40 -1.56 -18.64
C GLU A 93 11.49 -0.78 -19.61
N GLU A 94 10.36 -1.37 -20.00
CA GLU A 94 9.35 -0.74 -20.83
C GLU A 94 8.64 0.39 -20.09
N ALA A 95 8.32 0.19 -18.81
CA ALA A 95 7.72 1.20 -17.96
C ALA A 95 8.65 2.41 -17.78
N LEU A 96 9.96 2.18 -17.64
CA LEU A 96 10.97 3.25 -17.51
C LEU A 96 11.05 4.16 -18.75
N LYS A 97 10.74 3.62 -19.94
CA LYS A 97 10.69 4.39 -21.20
C LYS A 97 9.43 5.25 -21.33
N GLN A 98 8.39 4.98 -20.53
CA GLN A 98 7.14 5.75 -20.58
C GLN A 98 7.28 7.11 -19.90
N GLN A 99 6.45 8.07 -20.33
CA GLN A 99 6.33 9.35 -19.64
C GLN A 99 5.88 9.14 -18.19
N GLY A 100 6.69 9.63 -17.24
CA GLY A 100 6.42 9.43 -15.81
C GLY A 100 6.81 8.05 -15.27
N LYS A 101 7.54 7.24 -16.07
CA LYS A 101 8.09 5.93 -15.72
C LYS A 101 7.01 4.93 -15.28
N CYS A 102 5.87 4.95 -15.97
CA CYS A 102 4.67 4.23 -15.56
C CYS A 102 3.73 3.99 -16.76
N PHE A 103 3.07 2.84 -16.80
CA PHE A 103 2.03 2.57 -17.80
C PHE A 103 0.76 3.38 -17.54
N ARG A 104 0.00 3.58 -18.62
CA ARG A 104 -1.35 4.15 -18.64
C ARG A 104 -2.45 3.09 -18.76
N GLU A 105 -2.06 1.83 -18.87
CA GLU A 105 -2.92 0.67 -18.85
C GLU A 105 -2.40 -0.34 -17.81
N VAL A 106 -3.24 -1.31 -17.45
CA VAL A 106 -2.83 -2.42 -16.56
C VAL A 106 -1.79 -3.26 -17.32
N PRO A 107 -0.65 -3.63 -16.72
CA PRO A 107 0.31 -4.50 -17.39
C PRO A 107 -0.36 -5.82 -17.81
N LYS A 108 -0.03 -6.35 -18.98
CA LYS A 108 -0.70 -7.55 -19.50
C LYS A 108 -0.04 -8.80 -18.92
N ASN A 109 -0.75 -9.54 -18.07
CA ASN A 109 -0.26 -10.80 -17.48
C ASN A 109 1.16 -10.66 -16.88
N GLY A 110 1.35 -9.72 -15.96
CA GLY A 110 2.68 -9.38 -15.50
C GLY A 110 2.69 -8.19 -14.55
N PHE A 111 3.87 -7.61 -14.39
CA PHE A 111 4.10 -6.48 -13.51
C PHE A 111 5.19 -5.57 -14.05
N TYR A 112 5.36 -4.42 -13.40
CA TYR A 112 6.56 -3.60 -13.51
C TYR A 112 6.89 -3.02 -12.14
N THR A 113 8.13 -2.61 -11.94
CA THR A 113 8.52 -1.89 -10.74
C THR A 113 8.35 -0.39 -10.87
N PHE A 114 7.93 0.26 -9.79
CA PHE A 114 7.81 1.71 -9.71
C PHE A 114 8.40 2.21 -8.39
N PHE A 115 9.51 2.94 -8.48
CA PHE A 115 10.09 3.59 -7.31
C PHE A 115 9.41 4.92 -7.04
N GLU A 116 8.60 4.98 -5.98
CA GLU A 116 8.03 6.24 -5.52
C GLU A 116 9.13 7.04 -4.81
N LYS A 117 9.60 8.11 -5.47
CA LYS A 117 10.74 8.95 -5.06
C LYS A 117 10.90 9.04 -3.53
N GLY A 118 11.92 8.36 -3.01
CA GLY A 118 12.36 8.44 -1.62
C GLY A 118 11.42 7.78 -0.60
N ARG A 119 10.50 6.91 -1.04
CA ARG A 119 9.55 6.20 -0.15
C ARG A 119 9.69 4.69 -0.23
N CYS A 120 9.35 4.10 -1.37
CA CYS A 120 9.31 2.66 -1.51
C CYS A 120 9.32 2.20 -2.97
N LEU A 121 9.69 0.93 -3.14
CA LEU A 121 9.53 0.19 -4.37
C LEU A 121 8.15 -0.47 -4.40
N TRP A 122 7.41 -0.23 -5.48
CA TRP A 122 6.13 -0.88 -5.76
C TRP A 122 6.28 -1.89 -6.89
N TYR A 123 5.75 -3.10 -6.72
CA TYR A 123 5.39 -4.00 -7.80
C TYR A 123 3.96 -3.70 -8.24
N ILE A 124 3.79 -3.13 -9.43
CA ILE A 124 2.47 -2.82 -10.00
C ILE A 124 2.08 -3.96 -10.93
N SER A 125 1.19 -4.84 -10.48
CA SER A 125 0.85 -6.10 -11.14
C SER A 125 -0.56 -6.12 -11.73
N SER A 126 -0.76 -6.97 -12.75
CA SER A 126 -2.01 -7.19 -13.47
C SER A 126 -3.09 -7.82 -12.61
N ASP A 127 -2.67 -8.65 -11.67
CA ASP A 127 -3.52 -9.38 -10.76
C ASP A 127 -2.70 -9.93 -9.60
N VAL A 128 -3.38 -10.18 -8.49
CA VAL A 128 -2.78 -10.79 -7.30
C VAL A 128 -3.71 -11.84 -6.70
N VAL A 129 -3.16 -12.73 -5.89
CA VAL A 129 -3.92 -13.54 -4.94
C VAL A 129 -3.58 -13.09 -3.54
N VAL A 130 -4.58 -12.80 -2.71
CA VAL A 130 -4.37 -12.47 -1.29
C VAL A 130 -4.36 -13.77 -0.50
N GLU A 131 -3.18 -14.17 -0.02
CA GLU A 131 -3.01 -15.45 0.68
C GLU A 131 -3.54 -15.40 2.11
N GLY A 132 -3.35 -14.26 2.77
CA GLY A 132 -3.81 -14.07 4.14
C GLY A 132 -3.37 -12.76 4.75
N ILE A 133 -4.00 -12.43 5.87
CA ILE A 133 -3.63 -11.32 6.74
C ILE A 133 -2.38 -11.70 7.53
N ILE A 134 -1.42 -10.78 7.63
CA ILE A 134 -0.20 -10.93 8.42
C ILE A 134 -0.48 -10.41 9.84
N PRO A 135 -0.38 -11.26 10.89
CA PRO A 135 -0.46 -10.79 12.26
C PRO A 135 0.64 -9.78 12.57
N GLU A 136 0.36 -8.77 13.41
CA GLU A 136 1.31 -7.69 13.69
C GLU A 136 2.67 -8.20 14.21
N LYS A 137 2.66 -9.22 15.08
CA LYS A 137 3.89 -9.86 15.56
C LYS A 137 4.75 -10.38 14.39
N ARG A 138 4.12 -11.09 13.44
CA ARG A 138 4.81 -11.61 12.25
C ARG A 138 5.26 -10.50 11.32
N ARG A 139 4.50 -9.41 11.21
CA ARG A 139 4.89 -8.23 10.43
C ARG A 139 6.18 -7.62 10.97
N GLN A 140 6.28 -7.45 12.29
CA GLN A 140 7.48 -6.91 12.94
C GLN A 140 8.69 -7.84 12.77
N GLU A 141 8.50 -9.16 12.83
CA GLU A 141 9.55 -10.13 12.51
C GLU A 141 10.05 -9.97 11.07
N ILE A 142 9.16 -9.84 10.08
CA ILE A 142 9.53 -9.62 8.67
C ILE A 142 10.35 -8.33 8.53
N LEU A 143 9.94 -7.24 9.17
CA LEU A 143 10.69 -5.97 9.11
C LEU A 143 12.08 -6.10 9.73
N LYS A 144 12.20 -6.83 10.85
CA LYS A 144 13.49 -7.12 11.48
C LYS A 144 14.39 -7.97 10.59
N ASP A 145 13.85 -9.02 9.96
CA ASP A 145 14.58 -9.91 9.05
C ASP A 145 15.10 -9.13 7.82
N LEU A 146 14.38 -8.09 7.41
CA LEU A 146 14.77 -7.19 6.32
C LEU A 146 15.65 -6.01 6.78
N ASN A 147 16.04 -5.97 8.06
CA ASN A 147 16.80 -4.89 8.67
C ASN A 147 16.16 -3.49 8.47
N PHE A 148 14.82 -3.44 8.50
CA PHE A 148 14.04 -2.23 8.27
C PHE A 148 13.52 -1.65 9.60
N ASP A 149 13.95 -0.44 9.93
CA ASP A 149 13.51 0.29 11.13
C ASP A 149 12.32 1.21 10.80
N GLU A 150 11.10 0.68 10.99
CA GLU A 150 9.86 1.43 10.72
C GLU A 150 9.69 2.66 11.62
N GLN A 151 10.21 2.62 12.86
CA GLN A 151 10.09 3.75 13.79
C GLN A 151 10.96 4.92 13.32
N LYS A 152 12.19 4.63 12.92
CA LYS A 152 13.10 5.63 12.32
C LYS A 152 12.51 6.24 11.05
N GLU A 153 11.93 5.42 10.17
CA GLU A 153 11.29 5.90 8.95
C GLU A 153 9.99 6.69 9.21
N PHE A 154 9.31 6.45 10.34
CA PHE A 154 8.12 7.20 10.75
C PHE A 154 8.45 8.58 11.36
N GLU A 155 9.63 8.75 11.95
CA GLU A 155 10.02 9.94 12.70
C GLU A 155 9.82 11.29 11.96
N PRO A 156 10.15 11.43 10.67
CA PRO A 156 9.87 12.67 9.93
C PRO A 156 8.37 13.00 9.86
N TYR A 157 7.51 11.98 9.75
CA TYR A 157 6.06 12.15 9.70
C TYR A 157 5.49 12.52 11.06
N LYS A 158 6.02 11.93 12.14
CA LYS A 158 5.69 12.27 13.52
C LYS A 158 5.97 13.75 13.81
N LYS A 159 7.18 14.22 13.52
CA LYS A 159 7.56 15.65 13.65
C LYS A 159 6.62 16.56 12.86
N ALA A 160 6.22 16.15 11.65
CA ALA A 160 5.28 16.91 10.85
C ALA A 160 3.86 16.96 11.47
N PHE A 161 3.41 15.91 12.17
CA PHE A 161 2.15 15.94 12.92
C PHE A 161 2.23 16.88 14.12
N GLU A 162 3.30 16.80 14.91
CA GLU A 162 3.54 17.65 16.09
C GLU A 162 3.57 19.13 15.71
N LYS A 163 4.31 19.48 14.64
CA LYS A 163 4.35 20.86 14.11
C LYS A 163 2.95 21.38 13.71
N ARG A 164 2.14 20.52 13.08
CA ARG A 164 0.77 20.88 12.68
C ARG A 164 -0.15 21.05 13.89
N ALA A 165 0.01 20.26 14.94
CA ALA A 165 -0.72 20.40 16.19
C ALA A 165 -0.38 21.73 16.89
N ALA A 166 0.91 22.02 17.07
CA ALA A 166 1.37 23.28 17.67
C ALA A 166 0.88 24.52 16.90
N THR A 167 0.85 24.46 15.56
CA THR A 167 0.31 25.55 14.73
C THR A 167 -1.19 25.76 14.96
N ARG A 168 -1.97 24.68 15.14
CA ARG A 168 -3.41 24.76 15.40
C ARG A 168 -3.71 25.34 16.78
N GLU A 169 -2.93 25.00 17.80
CA GLU A 169 -3.08 25.55 19.15
C GLU A 169 -2.80 27.04 19.17
N ARG A 170 -1.72 27.49 18.52
CA ARG A 170 -1.42 28.93 18.40
C ARG A 170 -2.55 29.73 17.76
N LYS A 171 -3.21 29.19 16.71
CA LYS A 171 -4.35 29.83 16.05
C LYS A 171 -5.66 29.82 16.84
N LYS A 172 -5.78 28.98 17.88
CA LYS A 172 -6.96 28.96 18.75
C LYS A 172 -6.83 29.98 19.90
N ASN A 173 -5.59 30.31 20.27
CA ASN A 173 -5.27 31.13 21.43
C ASN A 173 -4.89 32.58 21.08
N GLY A 174 -4.95 32.96 19.80
CA GLY A 174 -4.70 34.32 19.32
C GLY A 174 -5.72 34.68 18.26
#